data_AF-A0A1H6F333-F1
#
_entry.id   AF-A0A1H6F333-F1
#
_cell.length_a   1.000
_cell.length_b   1.000
_cell.length_c   1.000
_cell.angle_alpha   90.00
_cell.angle_beta   90.00
_cell.angle_gamma   90.00
#
_symmetry.space_group_name_H-M   'P 1'
#
loop_
_entity.id
_entity.type
_entity.pdbx_description
1 polymer ?
#
loop_
_entity_poly.entity_id
_entity_poly.type
_entity_poly.pdbx_seq_one_letter_code
_entity_poly.pdbx_strand_id
1 'polypeptide(L)'
;MILSNKQKVDYLTNIIGLVRADGKITPQESEAIGFIQKVIGARKTELNKAYKNAEIDGIVPQLVGFWSDQIKNLEHIIYVSLIDGEIDSTEKHYILQFAKQVKINQEQLNYIIGDVKRLVSNTTQEIVCSNCDLKINSSAKFCPECGQSIEEIVLNQSVAVSYEVPSTGIAIEFAKSTAVGFSMAVKSMKIAPISKECIKGKKQWYLAWWPKEEIAKALELVENLNGIRNRKVYVDGEELQWNDVFDFYWCANSRKSAYRPTEYCFGMDEKRLNIWGCKKARMDWSNRENWFGYGSFKKSGMHSKSIIFEFDKQRIRHNLETNLYGCHLCPHLQFDLIEAVLDSLPNEVTPTGKGPWQYKRDYSESPGAVFVTETVRDGGHSYTNEYYSSGVRPSSVYVGLEILKKAFSRCNTPKEIKNAVLEYKE
;
A
#
# COMPACT_ATOMS: atom_id res chain seq x y z
N MET A 1 -8.06 11.27 25.53
CA MET A 1 -8.55 12.28 26.48
C MET A 1 -7.45 12.60 27.48
N ILE A 2 -7.14 13.86 27.74
CA ILE A 2 -6.10 14.26 28.72
C ILE A 2 -6.80 15.07 29.81
N LEU A 3 -7.33 14.38 30.83
CA LEU A 3 -7.96 15.00 32.00
C LEU A 3 -7.01 14.99 33.20
N SER A 4 -7.01 16.07 33.99
CA SER A 4 -6.40 16.08 35.31
C SER A 4 -7.13 15.12 36.27
N ASN A 5 -6.49 14.74 37.38
CA ASN A 5 -7.12 13.84 38.35
C ASN A 5 -8.42 14.43 38.95
N LYS A 6 -8.48 15.75 39.16
CA LYS A 6 -9.70 16.43 39.60
C LYS A 6 -10.80 16.30 38.53
N GLN A 7 -10.47 16.62 37.28
CA GLN A 7 -11.41 16.51 36.17
C GLN A 7 -11.91 15.08 35.98
N LYS A 8 -11.07 14.05 36.19
CA LYS A 8 -11.53 12.64 36.16
C LYS A 8 -12.55 12.33 37.26
N VAL A 9 -12.38 12.90 38.46
CA VAL A 9 -13.37 12.77 39.55
C VAL A 9 -14.67 13.45 39.14
N ASP A 10 -14.62 14.68 38.65
CA ASP A 10 -15.81 15.44 38.24
C ASP A 10 -16.54 14.73 37.09
N TYR A 11 -15.80 14.18 36.12
CA TYR A 11 -16.32 13.42 34.98
C TYR A 11 -17.11 12.18 35.43
N LEU A 12 -16.53 11.40 36.35
CA LEU A 12 -17.19 10.21 36.91
C LEU A 12 -18.34 10.61 37.84
N THR A 13 -18.24 11.73 38.56
CA THR A 13 -19.31 12.23 39.42
C THR A 13 -20.56 12.56 38.60
N ASN A 14 -20.40 13.14 37.40
CA ASN A 14 -21.53 13.40 36.50
C ASN A 14 -22.28 12.12 36.11
N ILE A 15 -21.56 11.03 35.90
CA ILE A 15 -22.13 9.73 35.48
C ILE A 15 -22.77 9.03 36.68
N ILE A 16 -22.08 9.01 37.82
CA ILE A 16 -22.59 8.38 39.04
C ILE A 16 -23.82 9.15 39.58
N GLY A 17 -23.83 10.48 39.45
CA GLY A 17 -24.96 11.32 39.83
C GLY A 17 -26.23 11.01 39.03
N LEU A 18 -26.11 10.62 37.76
CA LEU A 18 -27.23 10.17 36.93
C LEU A 18 -27.83 8.86 37.49
N VAL A 19 -27.01 7.81 37.60
CA VAL A 19 -27.47 6.46 38.02
C VAL A 19 -27.90 6.37 39.49
N ARG A 20 -27.63 7.42 40.27
CA ARG A 20 -28.10 7.49 41.66
C ARG A 20 -29.37 8.32 41.79
N ALA A 21 -29.85 8.94 40.72
CA ALA A 21 -31.01 9.82 40.77
C ALA A 21 -32.30 9.07 41.16
N ASP A 22 -32.37 7.77 40.86
CA ASP A 22 -33.46 6.86 41.22
C ASP A 22 -33.19 6.08 42.55
N GLY A 23 -32.00 6.26 43.12
CA GLY A 23 -31.54 5.61 44.35
C GLY A 23 -31.03 4.17 44.20
N LYS A 24 -30.90 3.62 42.97
CA LYS A 24 -30.45 2.23 42.76
C LYS A 24 -29.50 2.13 41.57
N ILE A 25 -28.28 1.66 41.83
CA ILE A 25 -27.35 1.31 40.76
C ILE A 25 -27.50 -0.18 40.44
N THR A 26 -27.89 -0.49 39.21
CA THR A 26 -27.98 -1.85 38.69
C THR A 26 -26.58 -2.47 38.47
N PRO A 27 -26.47 -3.80 38.36
CA PRO A 27 -25.21 -4.45 38.02
C PRO A 27 -24.64 -4.01 36.66
N GLN A 28 -25.50 -3.74 35.68
CA GLN A 28 -25.11 -3.34 34.32
C GLN A 28 -24.55 -1.92 34.30
N GLU A 29 -25.16 -0.99 35.03
CA GLU A 29 -24.63 0.37 35.20
C GLU A 29 -23.30 0.37 35.96
N SER A 30 -23.17 -0.46 36.99
CA SER A 30 -21.91 -0.63 37.73
C SER A 30 -20.78 -1.11 36.82
N GLU A 31 -21.07 -2.05 35.92
CA GLU A 31 -20.12 -2.53 34.92
C GLU A 31 -19.78 -1.44 33.90
N ALA A 32 -20.78 -0.70 33.41
CA ALA A 32 -20.60 0.43 32.49
C ALA A 32 -19.72 1.54 33.09
N ILE A 33 -19.92 1.89 34.36
CA ILE A 33 -19.07 2.83 35.10
C ILE A 33 -17.63 2.32 35.18
N GLY A 34 -17.44 1.02 35.45
CA GLY A 34 -16.12 0.39 35.47
C GLY A 34 -15.41 0.41 34.12
N PHE A 35 -16.15 0.25 33.01
CA PHE A 35 -15.63 0.44 31.67
C PHE A 35 -15.19 1.88 31.43
N ILE A 36 -16.05 2.86 31.73
CA ILE A 36 -15.77 4.28 31.51
C ILE A 36 -14.56 4.75 32.34
N GLN A 37 -14.44 4.28 33.59
CA GLN A 37 -13.28 4.54 34.45
C GLN A 37 -11.96 4.19 33.74
N LYS A 38 -11.90 3.02 33.08
CA LYS A 38 -10.71 2.59 32.33
C LYS A 38 -10.47 3.46 31.09
N VAL A 39 -11.53 3.78 30.35
CA VAL A 39 -11.46 4.59 29.11
C VAL A 39 -10.87 5.98 29.38
N ILE A 40 -11.25 6.63 30.48
CA ILE A 40 -10.72 7.94 30.85
C ILE A 40 -9.37 7.85 31.60
N GLY A 41 -8.85 6.64 31.83
CA GLY A 41 -7.62 6.40 32.57
C GLY A 41 -7.68 6.85 34.04
N ALA A 42 -8.84 6.72 34.69
CA ALA A 42 -9.00 6.97 36.12
C ALA A 42 -8.59 5.75 36.94
N ARG A 43 -7.94 5.96 38.08
CA ARG A 43 -7.62 4.90 39.05
C ARG A 43 -8.81 4.72 40.01
N LYS A 44 -8.76 3.64 40.79
CA LYS A 44 -9.79 3.33 41.80
C LYS A 44 -9.95 4.45 42.85
N THR A 45 -8.88 5.21 43.11
CA THR A 45 -8.90 6.37 44.02
C THR A 45 -9.78 7.50 43.52
N GLU A 46 -9.78 7.79 42.22
CA GLU A 46 -10.67 8.81 41.65
C GLU A 46 -12.12 8.32 41.61
N LEU A 47 -12.33 7.04 41.27
CA LEU A 47 -13.66 6.43 41.26
C LEU A 47 -14.33 6.49 42.65
N ASN A 48 -13.61 6.12 43.71
CA ASN A 48 -14.14 6.18 45.08
C ASN A 48 -14.49 7.61 45.51
N LYS A 49 -13.69 8.61 45.09
CA LYS A 49 -14.00 10.02 45.34
C LYS A 49 -15.25 10.46 44.59
N ALA A 50 -15.42 10.00 43.35
CA ALA A 50 -16.60 10.30 42.55
C ALA A 50 -17.87 9.70 43.18
N TYR A 51 -17.83 8.45 43.68
CA TYR A 51 -18.94 7.87 44.44
C TYR A 51 -19.31 8.68 45.67
N LYS A 52 -18.30 9.13 46.44
CA LYS A 52 -18.50 9.97 47.62
C LYS A 52 -19.09 11.34 47.26
N ASN A 53 -18.61 11.97 46.19
CA ASN A 53 -19.18 13.21 45.69
C ASN A 53 -20.61 13.03 45.19
N ALA A 54 -20.93 11.83 44.68
CA ALA A 54 -22.23 11.45 44.19
C ALA A 54 -23.27 11.10 45.28
N GLU A 55 -22.89 11.13 46.57
CA GLU A 55 -23.82 10.92 47.70
C GLU A 55 -24.67 12.15 48.03
N ILE A 56 -24.35 13.31 47.46
CA ILE A 56 -25.09 14.54 47.68
C ILE A 56 -26.37 14.50 46.85
N ASP A 57 -27.54 14.68 47.47
CA ASP A 57 -28.82 14.72 46.74
C ASP A 57 -28.87 15.92 45.78
N GLY A 58 -29.41 15.71 44.58
CA GLY A 58 -29.63 16.79 43.60
C GLY A 58 -28.38 17.30 42.90
N ILE A 59 -27.43 16.42 42.60
CA ILE A 59 -26.20 16.80 41.88
C ILE A 59 -26.53 17.38 40.51
N VAL A 60 -25.96 18.55 40.25
CA VAL A 60 -25.97 19.18 38.94
C VAL A 60 -24.69 18.77 38.22
N PRO A 61 -24.78 18.19 37.00
CA PRO A 61 -23.60 17.77 36.26
C PRO A 61 -22.75 18.99 35.87
N GLN A 62 -21.44 18.85 35.94
CA GLN A 62 -20.46 19.92 35.71
C GLN A 62 -19.71 19.75 34.39
N LEU A 63 -19.38 20.84 33.70
CA LEU A 63 -18.56 20.78 32.49
C LEU A 63 -17.11 20.43 32.82
N VAL A 64 -16.59 19.38 32.17
CA VAL A 64 -15.24 18.87 32.41
C VAL A 64 -14.41 18.95 31.13
N GLY A 65 -13.21 19.53 31.24
CA GLY A 65 -12.23 19.53 30.16
C GLY A 65 -12.62 20.42 28.97
N PHE A 66 -12.04 20.11 27.80
CA PHE A 66 -12.37 20.78 26.55
C PHE A 66 -13.77 20.39 26.07
N TRP A 67 -14.30 21.12 25.10
CA TRP A 67 -15.64 20.84 24.56
C TRP A 67 -15.79 19.41 24.03
N SER A 68 -14.75 18.83 23.41
CA SER A 68 -14.75 17.42 23.01
C SER A 68 -14.87 16.45 24.19
N ASP A 69 -14.30 16.80 25.34
CA ASP A 69 -14.38 15.99 26.55
C ASP A 69 -15.77 16.06 27.17
N GLN A 70 -16.42 17.23 27.09
CA GLN A 70 -17.80 17.44 27.52
C GLN A 70 -18.80 16.65 26.67
N ILE A 71 -18.63 16.63 25.35
CA ILE A 71 -19.41 15.79 24.43
C ILE A 71 -19.21 14.32 24.76
N LYS A 72 -17.96 13.89 24.95
CA LYS A 72 -17.68 12.50 25.35
C LYS A 72 -18.30 12.16 26.71
N ASN A 73 -18.32 13.09 27.66
CA ASN A 73 -18.98 12.89 28.94
C ASN A 73 -20.48 12.69 28.77
N LEU A 74 -21.11 13.49 27.91
CA LEU A 74 -22.53 13.34 27.58
C LEU A 74 -22.81 11.99 26.91
N GLU A 75 -21.98 11.57 25.95
CA GLU A 75 -22.09 10.23 25.34
C GLU A 75 -22.05 9.12 26.39
N HIS A 76 -21.12 9.21 27.35
CA HIS A 76 -21.01 8.22 28.41
C HIS A 76 -22.17 8.28 29.41
N ILE A 77 -22.72 9.47 29.71
CA ILE A 77 -23.95 9.60 30.51
C ILE A 77 -25.10 8.87 29.80
N ILE A 78 -25.31 9.15 28.51
CA ILE A 78 -26.37 8.52 27.71
C ILE A 78 -26.17 7.00 27.58
N TYR A 79 -24.91 6.56 27.45
CA TYR A 79 -24.57 5.14 27.38
C TYR A 79 -24.98 4.38 28.63
N VAL A 80 -24.71 4.95 29.81
CA VAL A 80 -25.07 4.32 31.07
C VAL A 80 -26.59 4.27 31.25
N SER A 81 -27.32 5.36 30.94
CA SER A 81 -28.80 5.37 31.02
C SER A 81 -29.52 4.49 29.99
N LEU A 82 -28.80 3.96 28.99
CA LEU A 82 -29.40 3.11 27.96
C LEU A 82 -29.06 1.63 28.15
N ILE A 83 -28.13 1.29 29.05
CA ILE A 83 -27.57 -0.06 29.13
C ILE A 83 -28.58 -1.07 29.68
N ASP A 84 -29.53 -0.60 30.48
CA ASP A 84 -30.63 -1.34 31.08
C ASP A 84 -31.91 -1.32 30.22
N GLY A 85 -31.93 -0.52 29.14
CA GLY A 85 -32.88 -0.59 28.04
C GLY A 85 -33.92 0.52 27.98
N GLU A 86 -34.10 1.33 29.03
CA GLU A 86 -35.09 2.43 29.04
C GLU A 86 -34.55 3.64 29.83
N ILE A 87 -34.62 4.84 29.22
CA ILE A 87 -34.30 6.09 29.91
C ILE A 87 -35.54 6.60 30.64
N ASP A 88 -35.48 6.72 31.95
CA ASP A 88 -36.59 7.23 32.75
C ASP A 88 -36.77 8.77 32.66
N SER A 89 -37.81 9.30 33.30
CA SER A 89 -38.07 10.76 33.27
C SER A 89 -37.01 11.61 33.97
N THR A 90 -36.38 11.07 35.01
CA THR A 90 -35.35 11.71 35.84
C THR A 90 -34.02 11.76 35.08
N GLU A 91 -33.61 10.65 34.49
CA GLU A 91 -32.42 10.54 33.64
C GLU A 91 -32.55 11.40 32.40
N LYS A 92 -33.73 11.39 31.76
CA LYS A 92 -34.01 12.27 30.62
C LYS A 92 -33.86 13.75 31.01
N HIS A 93 -34.34 14.14 32.19
CA HIS A 93 -34.17 15.50 32.69
C HIS A 93 -32.70 15.84 32.89
N TYR A 94 -31.93 14.94 33.49
CA TYR A 94 -30.50 15.10 33.74
C TYR A 94 -29.68 15.22 32.44
N ILE A 95 -29.94 14.35 31.45
CA ILE A 95 -29.33 14.39 30.12
C ILE A 95 -29.63 15.71 29.42
N LEU A 96 -30.90 16.15 29.43
CA LEU A 96 -31.30 17.41 28.82
C LEU A 96 -30.67 18.62 29.52
N GLN A 97 -30.53 18.57 30.85
CA GLN A 97 -29.86 19.62 31.62
C GLN A 97 -28.38 19.70 31.24
N PHE A 98 -27.67 18.57 31.15
CA PHE A 98 -26.27 18.55 30.75
C PHE A 98 -26.07 18.99 29.29
N ALA A 99 -26.91 18.50 28.37
CA ALA A 99 -26.92 18.91 26.97
C ALA A 99 -27.05 20.44 26.81
N LYS A 100 -27.95 21.06 27.58
CA LYS A 100 -28.10 22.53 27.62
C LYS A 100 -26.82 23.23 28.10
N GLN A 101 -26.15 22.72 29.13
CA GLN A 101 -24.89 23.29 29.62
C GLN A 101 -23.77 23.21 28.58
N VAL A 102 -23.67 22.08 27.85
CA VAL A 102 -22.67 21.88 26.78
C VAL A 102 -22.99 22.71 25.52
N LYS A 103 -24.18 23.32 25.47
CA LYS A 103 -24.70 24.14 24.36
C LYS A 103 -24.91 23.35 23.07
N ILE A 104 -25.36 22.10 23.16
CA ILE A 104 -25.78 21.32 22.00
C ILE A 104 -27.28 21.52 21.71
N ASN A 105 -27.64 21.51 20.44
CA ASN A 105 -29.04 21.59 20.02
C ASN A 105 -29.72 20.21 20.01
N GLN A 106 -31.04 20.17 19.85
CA GLN A 106 -31.81 18.92 19.89
C GLN A 106 -31.44 17.95 18.75
N GLU A 107 -31.09 18.47 17.57
CA GLU A 107 -30.70 17.65 16.43
C GLU A 107 -29.37 16.92 16.70
N GLN A 108 -28.37 17.65 17.20
CA GLN A 108 -27.08 17.08 17.63
C GLN A 108 -27.26 16.07 18.75
N LEU A 109 -28.13 16.36 19.73
CA LEU A 109 -28.44 15.41 20.80
C LEU A 109 -29.06 14.12 20.23
N ASN A 110 -29.98 14.23 19.26
CA ASN A 110 -30.58 13.06 18.62
C ASN A 110 -29.54 12.20 17.86
N TYR A 111 -28.58 12.84 17.18
CA TYR A 111 -27.48 12.12 16.54
C TYR A 111 -26.63 11.35 17.56
N ILE A 112 -26.25 12.00 18.66
CA ILE A 112 -25.48 11.39 19.75
C ILE A 112 -26.25 10.18 20.33
N ILE A 113 -27.55 10.36 20.62
CA ILE A 113 -28.40 9.27 21.12
C ILE A 113 -28.46 8.12 20.11
N GLY A 114 -28.57 8.41 18.81
CA GLY A 114 -28.58 7.40 17.76
C GLY A 114 -27.28 6.57 17.70
N ASP A 115 -26.13 7.23 17.82
CA ASP A 115 -24.82 6.58 17.88
C ASP A 115 -24.68 5.69 19.12
N VAL A 116 -25.10 6.20 20.29
CA VAL A 116 -25.04 5.45 21.53
C VAL A 116 -26.01 4.27 21.52
N LYS A 117 -27.22 4.42 20.98
CA LYS A 117 -28.17 3.30 20.81
C LYS A 117 -27.59 2.18 19.96
N ARG A 118 -26.89 2.51 18.87
CA ARG A 118 -26.19 1.52 18.03
C ARG A 118 -25.07 0.82 18.80
N LEU A 119 -24.34 1.54 19.64
CA LEU A 119 -23.31 0.97 20.50
C LEU A 119 -23.89 0.02 21.55
N VAL A 120 -24.96 0.43 22.24
CA VAL A 120 -25.66 -0.40 23.24
C VAL A 120 -26.28 -1.63 22.59
N SER A 121 -26.96 -1.51 21.45
CA SER A 121 -27.57 -2.65 20.75
C SER A 121 -26.54 -3.69 20.31
N ASN A 122 -25.29 -3.29 20.06
CA ASN A 122 -24.20 -4.23 19.77
C ASN A 122 -23.61 -4.87 21.04
N THR A 123 -23.82 -4.25 22.21
CA THR A 123 -23.26 -4.66 23.51
C THR A 123 -24.24 -5.51 24.34
N THR A 124 -25.53 -5.50 24.02
CA THR A 124 -26.60 -6.25 24.71
C THR A 124 -27.10 -7.47 23.93
N GLN A 125 -26.44 -7.87 22.83
CA GLN A 125 -26.83 -9.07 22.09
C GLN A 125 -26.61 -10.33 22.93
N GLU A 126 -27.67 -11.13 23.08
CA GLU A 126 -27.55 -12.47 23.64
C GLU A 126 -26.66 -13.32 22.74
N ILE A 127 -25.57 -13.83 23.29
CA ILE A 127 -24.68 -14.77 22.62
C ILE A 127 -24.91 -16.17 23.17
N VAL A 128 -24.86 -17.16 22.29
CA VAL A 128 -24.97 -18.57 22.67
C VAL A 128 -23.58 -19.10 22.97
N CYS A 129 -23.41 -19.71 24.14
CA CYS A 129 -22.16 -20.34 24.54
C CYS A 129 -21.83 -21.51 23.61
N SER A 130 -20.66 -21.50 22.98
CA SER A 130 -20.27 -22.56 22.05
C SER A 130 -19.94 -23.92 22.68
N ASN A 131 -19.88 -24.01 24.01
CA ASN A 131 -19.56 -25.25 24.74
C ASN A 131 -20.75 -25.86 25.47
N CYS A 132 -21.75 -25.08 25.87
CA CYS A 132 -22.93 -25.60 26.59
C CYS A 132 -24.27 -25.05 26.07
N ASP A 133 -24.26 -24.28 24.98
CA ASP A 133 -25.44 -23.71 24.32
C ASP A 133 -26.31 -22.78 25.20
N LEU A 134 -25.82 -22.39 26.37
CA LEU A 134 -26.49 -21.41 27.22
C LEU A 134 -26.54 -20.04 26.54
N LYS A 135 -27.69 -19.37 26.60
CA LYS A 135 -27.82 -17.96 26.22
C LYS A 135 -27.23 -17.08 27.31
N ILE A 136 -26.25 -16.27 26.93
CA ILE A 136 -25.48 -15.44 27.84
C ILE A 136 -25.51 -14.00 27.33
N ASN A 137 -25.59 -13.04 28.24
CA ASN A 137 -25.40 -11.64 27.91
C ASN A 137 -23.96 -11.41 27.44
N SER A 138 -23.74 -10.73 26.32
CA SER A 138 -22.41 -10.39 25.79
C SER A 138 -21.50 -9.61 26.77
N SER A 139 -22.04 -9.05 27.86
CA SER A 139 -21.25 -8.42 28.92
C SER A 139 -20.65 -9.40 29.94
N ALA A 140 -21.15 -10.64 30.03
CA ALA A 140 -20.60 -11.62 30.96
C ALA A 140 -19.15 -11.99 30.56
N LYS A 141 -18.25 -12.15 31.53
CA LYS A 141 -16.84 -12.55 31.25
C LYS A 141 -16.67 -14.05 31.05
N PHE A 142 -17.49 -14.85 31.73
CA PHE A 142 -17.46 -16.30 31.69
C PHE A 142 -18.87 -16.85 31.61
N CYS A 143 -19.04 -17.98 30.94
CA CYS A 143 -20.28 -18.74 30.98
C CYS A 143 -20.55 -19.21 32.42
N PRO A 144 -21.71 -18.90 33.01
CA PRO A 144 -22.04 -19.29 34.38
C PRO A 144 -22.23 -20.80 34.56
N GLU A 145 -22.42 -21.55 33.48
CA GLU A 145 -22.64 -23.00 33.52
C GLU A 145 -21.35 -23.80 33.29
N CYS A 146 -20.59 -23.48 32.24
CA CYS A 146 -19.40 -24.25 31.87
C CYS A 146 -18.06 -23.55 32.14
N GLY A 147 -18.08 -22.28 32.59
CA GLY A 147 -16.88 -21.52 32.91
C GLY A 147 -16.06 -21.03 31.71
N GLN A 148 -16.52 -21.24 30.48
CA GLN A 148 -15.82 -20.80 29.26
C GLN A 148 -15.79 -19.26 29.17
N SER A 149 -14.64 -18.71 28.76
CA SER A 149 -14.48 -17.26 28.56
C SER A 149 -15.36 -16.75 27.43
N ILE A 150 -16.13 -15.70 27.71
CA ILE A 150 -17.01 -15.04 26.76
C ILE A 150 -16.26 -14.04 25.89
N GLU A 151 -15.16 -13.45 26.39
CA GLU A 151 -14.25 -12.63 25.56
C GLU A 151 -13.73 -13.45 24.37
N GLU A 152 -13.49 -14.75 24.55
CA GLU A 152 -13.13 -15.67 23.46
C GLU A 152 -14.32 -15.96 22.51
N ILE A 153 -15.56 -15.95 23.01
CA ILE A 153 -16.78 -16.15 22.19
C ILE A 153 -17.10 -14.91 21.35
N VAL A 154 -16.99 -13.70 21.91
CA VAL A 154 -17.22 -12.42 21.18
C VAL A 154 -16.10 -12.15 20.16
N LEU A 155 -14.85 -12.55 20.45
CA LEU A 155 -13.77 -12.54 19.44
C LEU A 155 -14.03 -13.50 18.28
N ASN A 156 -14.83 -14.54 18.49
CA ASN A 156 -15.14 -15.59 17.51
C ASN A 156 -16.50 -15.40 16.80
N GLN A 157 -17.43 -14.61 17.34
CA GLN A 157 -18.71 -14.32 16.70
C GLN A 157 -18.64 -12.97 15.98
N SER A 158 -18.50 -13.08 14.65
CA SER A 158 -18.47 -12.03 13.60
C SER A 158 -17.12 -11.59 13.06
N VAL A 159 -16.06 -12.37 13.22
CA VAL A 159 -14.89 -12.25 12.34
C VAL A 159 -14.83 -13.50 11.48
N ALA A 160 -14.98 -13.34 10.16
CA ALA A 160 -14.85 -14.45 9.24
C ALA A 160 -13.55 -15.20 9.56
N VAL A 161 -13.59 -16.54 9.74
CA VAL A 161 -12.39 -17.35 10.02
C VAL A 161 -11.49 -17.43 8.78
N SER A 162 -12.05 -17.09 7.62
CA SER A 162 -11.35 -16.90 6.37
C SER A 162 -12.11 -15.90 5.51
N TYR A 163 -11.40 -15.23 4.61
CA TYR A 163 -11.99 -14.60 3.44
C TYR A 163 -11.57 -15.38 2.21
N GLU A 164 -12.42 -15.39 1.20
CA GLU A 164 -12.03 -15.76 -0.15
C GLU A 164 -11.17 -14.64 -0.74
N VAL A 165 -10.00 -15.03 -1.23
CA VAL A 165 -9.13 -14.16 -2.02
C VAL A 165 -9.79 -14.01 -3.39
N PRO A 166 -10.01 -12.78 -3.88
CA PRO A 166 -10.55 -12.57 -5.21
C PRO A 166 -9.71 -13.27 -6.29
N SER A 167 -10.39 -13.92 -7.24
CA SER A 167 -9.75 -14.67 -8.34
C SER A 167 -9.27 -13.80 -9.50
N THR A 168 -9.42 -12.47 -9.39
CA THR A 168 -8.94 -11.49 -10.37
C THR A 168 -8.28 -10.35 -9.63
N GLY A 169 -7.42 -9.56 -10.27
CA GLY A 169 -6.85 -8.36 -9.68
C GLY A 169 -5.64 -8.64 -8.78
N ILE A 170 -5.39 -7.74 -7.83
CA ILE A 170 -4.27 -7.82 -6.90
C ILE A 170 -4.82 -7.74 -5.48
N ALA A 171 -4.56 -8.79 -4.68
CA ALA A 171 -4.92 -8.84 -3.28
C ALA A 171 -3.66 -8.80 -2.40
N ILE A 172 -3.63 -7.93 -1.42
CA ILE A 172 -2.56 -7.84 -0.43
C ILE A 172 -3.13 -8.25 0.92
N GLU A 173 -2.51 -9.25 1.51
CA GLU A 173 -2.87 -9.77 2.82
C GLU A 173 -1.74 -9.48 3.82
N PHE A 174 -2.07 -9.06 5.03
CA PHE A 174 -1.08 -8.88 6.09
C PHE A 174 -1.68 -9.12 7.47
N ALA A 175 -0.85 -9.58 8.40
CA ALA A 175 -1.27 -9.87 9.75
C ALA A 175 -1.03 -8.67 10.68
N LYS A 176 -1.78 -8.62 11.78
CA LYS A 176 -1.56 -7.65 12.87
C LYS A 176 -0.09 -7.62 13.28
N SER A 177 0.43 -6.41 13.42
CA SER A 177 1.85 -6.16 13.66
C SER A 177 2.03 -5.02 14.66
N THR A 178 3.16 -5.02 15.36
CA THR A 178 3.61 -3.92 16.22
C THR A 178 4.55 -2.96 15.49
N ALA A 179 4.83 -3.21 14.21
CA ALA A 179 5.67 -2.33 13.38
C ALA A 179 5.06 -0.93 13.26
N VAL A 180 5.92 0.09 13.15
CA VAL A 180 5.53 1.51 13.10
C VAL A 180 4.51 1.80 11.99
N GLY A 181 4.72 1.23 10.80
CA GLY A 181 3.85 1.42 9.63
C GLY A 181 2.47 0.75 9.73
N PHE A 182 2.23 -0.13 10.71
CA PHE A 182 1.02 -0.95 10.78
C PHE A 182 -0.27 -0.10 10.86
N SER A 183 -0.28 0.94 11.70
CA SER A 183 -1.47 1.80 11.84
C SER A 183 -1.82 2.52 10.53
N MET A 184 -0.81 2.90 9.75
CA MET A 184 -1.00 3.51 8.43
C MET A 184 -1.43 2.47 7.40
N ALA A 185 -0.85 1.26 7.42
CA ALA A 185 -1.27 0.16 6.55
C ALA A 185 -2.77 -0.17 6.73
N VAL A 186 -3.27 -0.20 7.98
CA VAL A 186 -4.69 -0.40 8.27
C VAL A 186 -5.57 0.76 7.78
N LYS A 187 -5.04 1.99 7.69
CA LYS A 187 -5.77 3.11 7.08
C LYS A 187 -5.81 2.96 5.56
N SER A 188 -4.65 2.71 4.93
CA SER A 188 -4.56 2.59 3.47
C SER A 188 -5.40 1.41 2.95
N MET A 189 -5.44 0.28 3.65
CA MET A 189 -6.29 -0.86 3.25
C MET A 189 -7.79 -0.55 3.28
N LYS A 190 -8.26 0.36 4.15
CA LYS A 190 -9.69 0.68 4.31
C LYS A 190 -10.21 1.55 3.16
N ILE A 191 -9.29 2.14 2.39
CA ILE A 191 -9.58 2.92 1.19
C ILE A 191 -9.63 2.00 -0.05
N ALA A 192 -9.20 0.74 0.08
CA ALA A 192 -9.23 -0.21 -1.03
C ALA A 192 -10.68 -0.51 -1.48
N PRO A 193 -10.91 -0.75 -2.79
CA PRO A 193 -12.21 -1.15 -3.32
C PRO A 193 -12.86 -2.32 -2.56
N ILE A 194 -12.05 -3.30 -2.19
CA ILE A 194 -12.46 -4.38 -1.30
C ILE A 194 -11.48 -4.42 -0.13
N SER A 195 -12.05 -4.38 1.08
CA SER A 195 -11.32 -4.48 2.34
C SER A 195 -12.01 -5.50 3.23
N LYS A 196 -11.27 -6.51 3.70
CA LYS A 196 -11.79 -7.54 4.60
C LYS A 196 -10.83 -7.76 5.77
N GLU A 197 -11.38 -8.20 6.88
CA GLU A 197 -10.61 -8.59 8.05
C GLU A 197 -11.06 -9.98 8.50
N CYS A 198 -10.13 -10.81 8.96
CA CYS A 198 -10.40 -12.16 9.43
C CYS A 198 -9.46 -12.56 10.58
N ILE A 199 -9.80 -13.59 11.35
CA ILE A 199 -8.87 -14.21 12.31
C ILE A 199 -8.37 -15.52 11.72
N LYS A 200 -7.06 -15.61 11.43
CA LYS A 200 -6.39 -16.87 11.03
C LYS A 200 -5.38 -17.25 12.09
N GLY A 201 -5.53 -18.45 12.68
CA GLY A 201 -4.58 -18.99 13.65
C GLY A 201 -4.38 -18.07 14.87
N LYS A 202 -5.47 -17.58 15.48
CA LYS A 202 -5.49 -16.65 16.63
C LYS A 202 -4.89 -15.26 16.36
N LYS A 203 -4.59 -14.94 15.09
CA LYS A 203 -4.05 -13.64 14.70
C LYS A 203 -5.06 -12.92 13.81
N GLN A 204 -5.23 -11.61 14.01
CA GLN A 204 -6.01 -10.77 13.10
C GLN A 204 -5.23 -10.58 11.80
N TRP A 205 -5.91 -10.78 10.67
CA TRP A 205 -5.43 -10.59 9.31
C TRP A 205 -6.32 -9.62 8.56
N TYR A 206 -5.71 -8.98 7.59
CA TYR A 206 -6.23 -7.87 6.84
C TYR A 206 -6.03 -8.17 5.37
N LEU A 207 -7.07 -8.01 4.56
CA LEU A 207 -7.03 -8.14 3.11
C LEU A 207 -7.47 -6.83 2.47
N ALA A 208 -6.69 -6.38 1.49
CA ALA A 208 -7.04 -5.28 0.62
C ALA A 208 -6.94 -5.75 -0.83
N TRP A 209 -7.83 -5.29 -1.69
CA TRP A 209 -7.83 -5.69 -3.09
C TRP A 209 -8.10 -4.53 -4.05
N TRP A 210 -7.45 -4.58 -5.21
CA TRP A 210 -7.59 -3.63 -6.32
C TRP A 210 -7.64 -4.36 -7.67
N PRO A 211 -8.30 -3.78 -8.69
CA PRO A 211 -8.06 -4.13 -10.09
C PRO A 211 -6.58 -3.94 -10.47
N LYS A 212 -6.06 -4.72 -11.43
CA LYS A 212 -4.65 -4.63 -11.85
C LYS A 212 -4.30 -3.24 -12.40
N GLU A 213 -5.24 -2.63 -13.11
CA GLU A 213 -5.13 -1.30 -13.70
C GLU A 213 -4.96 -0.21 -12.63
N GLU A 214 -5.39 -0.50 -11.39
CA GLU A 214 -5.32 0.41 -10.26
C GLU A 214 -4.17 0.09 -9.29
N ILE A 215 -3.19 -0.73 -9.68
CA ILE A 215 -2.05 -1.09 -8.82
C ILE A 215 -1.32 0.13 -8.24
N ALA A 216 -1.31 1.25 -8.95
CA ALA A 216 -0.75 2.51 -8.46
C ALA A 216 -1.36 2.95 -7.10
N LYS A 217 -2.65 2.67 -6.87
CA LYS A 217 -3.35 2.96 -5.61
C LYS A 217 -2.93 2.01 -4.48
N ALA A 218 -2.48 0.79 -4.80
CA ALA A 218 -1.99 -0.17 -3.81
C ALA A 218 -0.59 0.18 -3.26
N LEU A 219 0.17 1.04 -3.96
CA LEU A 219 1.56 1.35 -3.59
C LEU A 219 1.70 2.04 -2.22
N GLU A 220 0.70 2.80 -1.79
CA GLU A 220 0.70 3.40 -0.45
C GLU A 220 0.60 2.32 0.65
N LEU A 221 -0.21 1.28 0.43
CA LEU A 221 -0.24 0.13 1.33
C LEU A 221 1.11 -0.60 1.31
N VAL A 222 1.67 -0.85 0.13
CA VAL A 222 2.99 -1.50 -0.03
C VAL A 222 4.09 -0.75 0.75
N GLU A 223 4.08 0.58 0.70
CA GLU A 223 4.98 1.44 1.48
C GLU A 223 4.83 1.20 2.98
N ASN A 224 3.60 1.26 3.49
CA ASN A 224 3.29 1.11 4.91
C ASN A 224 3.51 -0.32 5.43
N LEU A 225 3.56 -1.31 4.54
CA LEU A 225 3.89 -2.70 4.86
C LEU A 225 5.39 -2.99 4.87
N ASN A 226 6.24 -2.00 4.58
CA ASN A 226 7.68 -2.18 4.63
C ASN A 226 8.13 -2.59 6.05
N GLY A 227 8.95 -3.63 6.14
CA GLY A 227 9.36 -4.24 7.42
C GLY A 227 8.34 -5.15 8.11
N ILE A 228 7.10 -5.26 7.62
CA ILE A 228 6.09 -6.19 8.18
C ILE A 228 6.28 -7.59 7.57
N ARG A 229 6.78 -8.56 8.36
CA ARG A 229 7.14 -9.89 7.85
C ARG A 229 5.95 -10.77 7.43
N ASN A 230 4.84 -10.70 8.18
CA ASN A 230 3.67 -11.54 7.93
C ASN A 230 2.75 -10.86 6.92
N ARG A 231 3.12 -10.96 5.65
CA ARG A 231 2.36 -10.43 4.52
C ARG A 231 2.44 -11.38 3.33
N LYS A 232 1.41 -11.36 2.50
CA LYS A 232 1.25 -12.15 1.29
C LYS A 232 0.66 -11.27 0.19
N VAL A 233 0.92 -11.64 -1.05
CA VAL A 233 0.32 -10.99 -2.20
C VAL A 233 -0.23 -12.07 -3.13
N TYR A 234 -1.39 -11.78 -3.69
CA TYR A 234 -2.08 -12.64 -4.63
C TYR A 234 -2.34 -11.83 -5.91
N VAL A 235 -2.12 -12.46 -7.06
CA VAL A 235 -2.46 -11.89 -8.37
C VAL A 235 -3.39 -12.89 -9.05
N ASP A 236 -4.60 -12.44 -9.40
CA ASP A 236 -5.67 -13.30 -9.93
C ASP A 236 -5.94 -14.56 -9.08
N GLY A 237 -5.90 -14.41 -7.76
CA GLY A 237 -6.14 -15.51 -6.81
C GLY A 237 -4.93 -16.41 -6.55
N GLU A 238 -3.84 -16.29 -7.32
CA GLU A 238 -2.62 -17.06 -7.10
C GLU A 238 -1.66 -16.35 -6.14
N GLU A 239 -1.18 -17.04 -5.10
CA GLU A 239 -0.17 -16.51 -4.18
C GLU A 239 1.18 -16.41 -4.90
N LEU A 240 1.73 -15.20 -4.99
CA LEU A 240 3.04 -14.94 -5.60
C LEU A 240 4.04 -14.42 -4.56
N GLN A 241 5.32 -14.51 -4.90
CA GLN A 241 6.36 -13.91 -4.07
C GLN A 241 6.24 -12.39 -4.10
N TRP A 242 6.45 -11.76 -2.94
CA TRP A 242 6.31 -10.31 -2.78
C TRP A 242 7.13 -9.52 -3.80
N ASN A 243 8.37 -9.96 -4.04
CA ASN A 243 9.28 -9.26 -4.96
C ASN A 243 8.92 -9.51 -6.43
N ASP A 244 8.28 -10.62 -6.79
CA ASP A 244 7.85 -10.86 -8.17
C ASP A 244 6.74 -9.89 -8.59
N VAL A 245 5.96 -9.42 -7.60
CA VAL A 245 4.88 -8.43 -7.81
C VAL A 245 5.39 -7.01 -7.62
N PHE A 246 6.24 -6.75 -6.62
CA PHE A 246 6.59 -5.38 -6.19
C PHE A 246 8.08 -5.01 -6.28
N ASP A 247 8.94 -5.74 -7.01
CA ASP A 247 10.35 -5.34 -7.19
C ASP A 247 10.51 -3.93 -7.83
N PHE A 248 9.50 -3.49 -8.58
CA PHE A 248 9.48 -2.14 -9.14
C PHE A 248 9.18 -1.05 -8.10
N TYR A 249 8.61 -1.36 -6.93
CA TYR A 249 8.07 -0.38 -5.98
C TYR A 249 9.10 0.69 -5.61
N TRP A 250 10.31 0.28 -5.22
CA TRP A 250 11.37 1.21 -4.84
C TRP A 250 11.73 2.15 -6.01
N CYS A 251 11.87 1.59 -7.21
CA CYS A 251 12.19 2.35 -8.42
C CYS A 251 11.07 3.34 -8.79
N ALA A 252 9.80 2.93 -8.67
CA ALA A 252 8.66 3.80 -8.91
C ALA A 252 8.57 4.92 -7.88
N ASN A 253 8.94 4.67 -6.62
CA ASN A 253 8.99 5.72 -5.60
C ASN A 253 10.13 6.71 -5.85
N SER A 254 11.33 6.21 -6.17
CA SER A 254 12.48 7.06 -6.54
C SER A 254 12.19 7.95 -7.74
N ARG A 255 11.39 7.47 -8.71
CA ARG A 255 10.91 8.29 -9.83
C ARG A 255 10.09 9.50 -9.38
N LYS A 256 9.22 9.35 -8.36
CA LYS A 256 8.39 10.47 -7.85
C LYS A 256 9.24 11.58 -7.25
N SER A 257 10.36 11.24 -6.62
CA SER A 257 11.30 12.18 -6.01
C SER A 257 12.42 12.66 -6.94
N ALA A 258 12.49 12.15 -8.18
CA ALA A 258 13.54 12.50 -9.12
C ALA A 258 13.39 13.94 -9.62
N TYR A 259 14.51 14.59 -9.95
CA TYR A 259 14.50 15.95 -10.51
C TYR A 259 13.73 16.02 -11.84
N ARG A 260 13.80 14.96 -12.66
CA ARG A 260 13.08 14.82 -13.94
C ARG A 260 12.36 13.46 -14.02
N PRO A 261 11.15 13.35 -13.43
CA PRO A 261 10.42 12.07 -13.38
C PRO A 261 10.07 11.49 -14.76
N THR A 262 9.84 12.35 -15.76
CA THR A 262 9.54 11.95 -17.14
C THR A 262 10.71 11.26 -17.83
N GLU A 263 11.95 11.63 -17.49
CA GLU A 263 13.18 11.09 -18.08
C GLU A 263 13.74 9.90 -17.28
N TYR A 264 13.35 9.76 -16.01
CA TYR A 264 13.87 8.78 -15.07
C TYR A 264 13.88 7.33 -15.57
N CYS A 265 12.79 6.90 -16.21
CA CYS A 265 12.67 5.52 -16.71
C CYS A 265 13.65 5.23 -17.85
N PHE A 266 14.14 6.26 -18.54
CA PHE A 266 15.12 6.17 -19.62
C PHE A 266 16.57 6.32 -19.12
N GLY A 267 16.79 6.48 -17.80
CA GLY A 267 18.13 6.53 -17.18
C GLY A 267 18.91 7.83 -17.40
N MET A 268 18.25 8.88 -17.92
CA MET A 268 18.92 10.12 -18.33
C MET A 268 19.45 10.94 -17.15
N ASP A 269 18.82 10.82 -15.98
CA ASP A 269 19.30 11.39 -14.73
C ASP A 269 20.66 10.81 -14.29
N GLU A 270 20.98 9.60 -14.74
CA GLU A 270 22.24 8.89 -14.53
C GLU A 270 23.21 9.06 -15.72
N LYS A 271 22.93 9.99 -16.65
CA LYS A 271 23.66 10.19 -17.93
C LYS A 271 23.75 8.92 -18.78
N ARG A 272 22.68 8.12 -18.75
CA ARG A 272 22.53 6.92 -19.58
C ARG A 272 21.29 7.09 -20.44
N LEU A 273 21.29 6.44 -21.61
CA LEU A 273 20.09 6.29 -22.41
C LEU A 273 19.66 4.84 -22.34
N ASN A 274 18.42 4.59 -21.96
CA ASN A 274 17.76 3.29 -22.05
C ASN A 274 16.56 3.42 -22.97
N ILE A 275 16.62 2.81 -24.15
CA ILE A 275 15.58 2.94 -25.17
C ILE A 275 14.32 2.13 -24.88
N TRP A 276 14.34 1.26 -23.87
CA TRP A 276 13.24 0.35 -23.56
C TRP A 276 12.17 0.97 -22.66
N GLY A 277 12.39 2.21 -22.19
CA GLY A 277 11.46 2.90 -21.30
C GLY A 277 11.44 2.33 -19.87
N CYS A 278 12.47 1.58 -19.47
CA CYS A 278 12.64 1.12 -18.10
C CYS A 278 14.10 0.80 -17.79
N LYS A 279 14.71 1.50 -16.83
CA LYS A 279 16.10 1.24 -16.41
C LYS A 279 16.32 -0.14 -15.78
N LYS A 280 15.27 -0.77 -15.26
CA LYS A 280 15.32 -2.17 -14.78
C LYS A 280 15.48 -3.17 -15.92
N ALA A 281 15.31 -2.76 -17.19
CA ALA A 281 15.61 -3.61 -18.35
C ALA A 281 17.10 -3.99 -18.42
N ARG A 282 18.01 -3.21 -17.81
CA ARG A 282 19.47 -3.48 -17.76
C ARG A 282 20.08 -3.76 -19.15
N MET A 283 19.57 -3.08 -20.17
CA MET A 283 19.98 -3.20 -21.57
C MET A 283 20.16 -1.80 -22.13
N ASP A 284 21.05 -1.04 -21.52
CA ASP A 284 21.22 0.38 -21.84
C ASP A 284 21.71 0.56 -23.30
N TRP A 285 21.54 1.77 -23.83
CA TRP A 285 22.06 2.18 -25.13
C TRP A 285 23.52 2.64 -24.98
N SER A 286 24.39 1.70 -24.60
CA SER A 286 25.80 1.95 -24.34
C SER A 286 26.68 0.96 -25.11
N ASN A 287 27.82 1.42 -25.61
CA ASN A 287 28.73 0.61 -26.43
C ASN A 287 29.33 -0.62 -25.70
N ARG A 288 29.17 -0.71 -24.37
CA ARG A 288 29.66 -1.82 -23.55
C ARG A 288 28.62 -2.92 -23.37
N GLU A 289 27.38 -2.68 -23.76
CA GLU A 289 26.29 -3.60 -23.45
C GLU A 289 26.37 -4.90 -24.26
N ASN A 290 25.97 -6.00 -23.63
CA ASN A 290 26.11 -7.34 -24.21
C ASN A 290 25.07 -7.65 -25.28
N TRP A 291 23.89 -7.04 -25.19
CA TRP A 291 22.78 -7.31 -26.09
C TRP A 291 23.04 -6.85 -27.54
N PHE A 292 24.01 -5.96 -27.73
CA PHE A 292 24.57 -5.57 -29.02
C PHE A 292 25.29 -6.71 -29.77
N GLY A 293 25.58 -7.83 -29.09
CA GLY A 293 26.05 -9.08 -29.70
C GLY A 293 24.96 -10.15 -29.83
N TYR A 294 23.69 -9.83 -29.58
CA TYR A 294 22.59 -10.80 -29.76
C TYR A 294 22.19 -10.83 -31.24
N GLY A 295 22.87 -11.70 -31.98
CA GLY A 295 22.71 -11.84 -33.41
C GLY A 295 23.81 -12.67 -34.02
N SER A 296 23.95 -12.59 -35.34
CA SER A 296 25.03 -13.28 -36.04
C SER A 296 25.49 -12.49 -37.26
N PHE A 297 26.76 -12.65 -37.60
CA PHE A 297 27.30 -12.11 -38.84
C PHE A 297 26.99 -13.02 -40.03
N LYS A 298 26.46 -12.42 -41.09
CA LYS A 298 26.24 -13.06 -42.39
C LYS A 298 27.13 -12.39 -43.44
N LYS A 299 27.67 -13.21 -44.34
CA LYS A 299 28.31 -12.69 -45.56
C LYS A 299 27.21 -12.30 -46.54
N SER A 300 27.28 -11.10 -47.08
CA SER A 300 26.34 -10.64 -48.11
C SER A 300 27.00 -10.61 -49.47
N GLY A 301 26.35 -11.24 -50.47
CA GLY A 301 26.76 -11.27 -51.87
C GLY A 301 27.70 -12.42 -52.27
N MET A 302 27.54 -12.93 -53.49
CA MET A 302 28.35 -14.02 -54.07
C MET A 302 29.84 -13.64 -54.26
N HIS A 303 30.13 -12.33 -54.30
CA HIS A 303 31.46 -11.76 -54.54
C HIS A 303 31.84 -10.61 -53.59
N SER A 304 31.03 -10.33 -52.55
CA SER A 304 31.20 -9.14 -51.72
C SER A 304 31.85 -9.45 -50.37
N LYS A 305 32.81 -8.59 -49.97
CA LYS A 305 33.45 -8.56 -48.64
C LYS A 305 32.55 -7.89 -47.57
N SER A 306 31.31 -7.52 -47.90
CA SER A 306 30.42 -6.85 -46.95
C SER A 306 29.86 -7.86 -45.94
N ILE A 307 30.16 -7.62 -44.67
CA ILE A 307 29.61 -8.34 -43.54
C ILE A 307 28.34 -7.60 -43.09
N ILE A 308 27.24 -8.34 -42.94
CA ILE A 308 25.99 -7.85 -42.36
C ILE A 308 25.84 -8.49 -40.99
N PHE A 309 25.37 -7.74 -40.01
CA PHE A 309 24.96 -8.29 -38.72
C PHE A 309 23.44 -8.35 -38.67
N GLU A 310 22.89 -9.54 -38.45
CA GLU A 310 21.47 -9.75 -38.23
C GLU A 310 21.19 -9.83 -36.74
N PHE A 311 20.29 -8.99 -36.23
CA PHE A 311 19.87 -8.99 -34.84
C PHE A 311 18.94 -10.16 -34.55
N ASP A 312 19.23 -10.90 -33.47
CA ASP A 312 18.32 -11.88 -32.90
C ASP A 312 17.31 -11.17 -31.99
N LYS A 313 16.27 -10.60 -32.61
CA LYS A 313 15.20 -9.89 -31.89
C LYS A 313 14.43 -10.79 -30.92
N GLN A 314 14.36 -12.10 -31.17
CA GLN A 314 13.71 -13.04 -30.26
C GLN A 314 14.50 -13.17 -28.97
N ARG A 315 15.83 -13.30 -29.06
CA ARG A 315 16.71 -13.31 -27.89
C ARG A 315 16.69 -11.99 -27.12
N ILE A 316 16.66 -10.85 -27.82
CA ILE A 316 16.52 -9.52 -27.19
C ILE A 316 15.21 -9.45 -26.42
N ARG A 317 14.08 -9.83 -27.04
CA ARG A 317 12.76 -9.87 -26.39
C ARG A 317 12.78 -10.76 -25.14
N HIS A 318 13.27 -11.98 -25.26
CA HIS A 318 13.34 -12.91 -24.14
C HIS A 318 14.16 -12.35 -22.95
N ASN A 319 15.28 -11.67 -23.24
CA ASN A 319 16.07 -11.02 -22.20
C ASN A 319 15.33 -9.87 -21.52
N LEU A 320 14.61 -9.05 -22.30
CA LEU A 320 13.76 -7.97 -21.79
C LEU A 320 12.64 -8.53 -20.88
N GLU A 321 11.93 -9.56 -21.33
CA GLU A 321 10.90 -10.25 -20.54
C GLU A 321 11.47 -10.76 -19.22
N THR A 322 12.65 -11.39 -19.27
CA THR A 322 13.34 -11.92 -18.08
C THR A 322 13.71 -10.80 -17.10
N ASN A 323 14.32 -9.72 -17.60
CA ASN A 323 14.78 -8.61 -16.75
C ASN A 323 13.62 -7.80 -16.18
N LEU A 324 12.50 -7.73 -16.91
CA LEU A 324 11.33 -6.94 -16.55
C LEU A 324 10.22 -7.74 -15.87
N TYR A 325 10.40 -9.05 -15.65
CA TYR A 325 9.43 -9.90 -14.98
C TYR A 325 8.97 -9.29 -13.64
N GLY A 326 9.89 -8.91 -12.74
CA GLY A 326 9.52 -8.27 -11.45
C GLY A 326 8.93 -6.85 -11.57
N CYS A 327 8.88 -6.29 -12.79
CA CYS A 327 8.36 -4.96 -13.08
C CYS A 327 7.08 -4.99 -13.92
N HIS A 328 6.53 -6.18 -14.21
CA HIS A 328 5.44 -6.32 -15.17
C HIS A 328 4.14 -5.58 -14.78
N LEU A 329 3.96 -5.29 -13.49
CA LEU A 329 2.84 -4.50 -12.99
C LEU A 329 3.20 -3.04 -12.67
N CYS A 330 4.40 -2.58 -13.03
CA CYS A 330 4.78 -1.19 -12.81
C CYS A 330 3.87 -0.25 -13.62
N PRO A 331 3.22 0.75 -12.99
CA PRO A 331 2.30 1.66 -13.70
C PRO A 331 3.02 2.61 -14.68
N HIS A 332 4.35 2.60 -14.71
CA HIS A 332 5.17 3.40 -15.62
C HIS A 332 5.82 2.56 -16.73
N LEU A 333 5.72 1.24 -16.67
CA LEU A 333 6.22 0.36 -17.72
C LEU A 333 5.22 0.32 -18.87
N GLN A 334 5.70 0.54 -20.10
CA GLN A 334 4.87 0.51 -21.31
C GLN A 334 5.34 -0.63 -22.21
N PHE A 335 4.64 -1.77 -22.16
CA PHE A 335 4.97 -2.92 -23.01
C PHE A 335 4.85 -2.61 -24.49
N ASP A 336 3.83 -1.83 -24.88
CA ASP A 336 3.66 -1.38 -26.26
C ASP A 336 4.87 -0.58 -26.76
N LEU A 337 5.51 0.20 -25.90
CA LEU A 337 6.73 0.92 -26.24
C LEU A 337 7.89 -0.05 -26.48
N ILE A 338 8.07 -1.05 -25.62
CA ILE A 338 9.12 -2.06 -25.77
C ILE A 338 8.99 -2.79 -27.11
N GLU A 339 7.78 -3.24 -27.45
CA GLU A 339 7.53 -3.91 -28.73
C GLU A 339 7.71 -2.96 -29.91
N ALA A 340 7.24 -1.72 -29.82
CA ALA A 340 7.46 -0.73 -30.88
C ALA A 340 8.94 -0.39 -31.09
N VAL A 341 9.75 -0.42 -30.02
CA VAL A 341 11.21 -0.26 -30.08
C VAL A 341 11.87 -1.48 -30.73
N LEU A 342 11.48 -2.71 -30.34
CA LEU A 342 11.94 -3.95 -30.98
C LEU A 342 11.63 -3.98 -32.47
N ASP A 343 10.43 -3.55 -32.86
CA ASP A 343 10.04 -3.42 -34.26
C ASP A 343 10.87 -2.37 -35.00
N SER A 344 11.13 -1.24 -34.35
CA SER A 344 11.85 -0.10 -34.94
C SER A 344 13.37 -0.34 -35.03
N LEU A 345 13.90 -1.28 -34.24
CA LEU A 345 15.27 -1.77 -34.37
C LEU A 345 15.44 -2.40 -35.76
N PRO A 346 16.54 -2.13 -36.49
CA PRO A 346 16.78 -2.81 -37.76
C PRO A 346 16.91 -4.32 -37.57
N ASN A 347 16.40 -5.11 -38.52
CA ASN A 347 16.65 -6.57 -38.54
C ASN A 347 18.12 -6.85 -38.89
N GLU A 348 18.67 -6.06 -39.81
CA GLU A 348 20.03 -6.21 -40.31
C GLU A 348 20.73 -4.85 -40.37
N VAL A 349 22.02 -4.84 -40.08
CA VAL A 349 22.86 -3.64 -40.18
C VAL A 349 24.20 -3.95 -40.82
N THR A 350 24.75 -2.97 -41.53
CA THR A 350 26.11 -3.04 -42.07
C THR A 350 27.04 -2.22 -41.18
N PRO A 351 27.87 -2.86 -40.33
CA PRO A 351 28.84 -2.14 -39.52
C PRO A 351 29.94 -1.52 -40.39
N THR A 352 30.16 -0.22 -40.23
CA THR A 352 31.22 0.52 -40.93
C THR A 352 31.82 1.58 -40.00
N GLY A 353 33.11 1.92 -40.16
CA GLY A 353 33.79 2.86 -39.25
C GLY A 353 33.13 4.25 -39.14
N LYS A 354 32.44 4.70 -40.19
CA LYS A 354 31.71 5.99 -40.23
C LYS A 354 30.19 5.86 -40.27
N GLY A 355 29.65 4.64 -40.16
CA GLY A 355 28.22 4.39 -40.22
C GLY A 355 27.50 4.64 -38.89
N PRO A 356 26.16 4.51 -38.88
CA PRO A 356 25.36 4.51 -37.65
C PRO A 356 25.67 3.30 -36.76
N TRP A 357 26.19 2.21 -37.36
CA TRP A 357 26.58 0.99 -36.68
C TRP A 357 28.06 0.72 -36.95
N GLN A 358 28.79 0.35 -35.90
CA GLN A 358 30.22 0.00 -35.93
C GLN A 358 30.40 -1.40 -35.33
N TYR A 359 31.56 -2.02 -35.56
CA TYR A 359 31.90 -3.26 -34.88
C TYR A 359 32.06 -3.05 -33.38
N LYS A 360 31.51 -3.97 -32.58
CA LYS A 360 31.81 -4.08 -31.16
C LYS A 360 33.17 -4.74 -31.01
N ARG A 361 34.13 -4.06 -30.39
CA ARG A 361 35.49 -4.61 -30.19
C ARG A 361 35.50 -5.60 -29.03
N ASP A 362 36.02 -6.78 -29.28
CA ASP A 362 36.31 -7.80 -28.28
C ASP A 362 37.81 -8.02 -28.14
N TYR A 363 38.24 -8.35 -26.92
CA TYR A 363 39.64 -8.59 -26.59
C TYR A 363 40.11 -10.02 -26.91
N SER A 364 39.16 -10.94 -27.08
CA SER A 364 39.44 -12.36 -27.36
C SER A 364 38.47 -12.89 -28.41
N GLU A 365 38.90 -13.91 -29.14
CA GLU A 365 38.03 -14.67 -30.03
C GLU A 365 36.90 -15.31 -29.20
N SER A 366 35.68 -15.28 -29.74
CA SER A 366 34.51 -15.95 -29.17
C SER A 366 33.73 -16.66 -30.27
N PRO A 367 32.94 -17.70 -29.95
CA PRO A 367 32.16 -18.40 -30.97
C PRO A 367 31.26 -17.45 -31.76
N GLY A 368 31.39 -17.49 -33.09
CA GLY A 368 30.63 -16.61 -34.01
C GLY A 368 31.21 -15.21 -34.21
N ALA A 369 32.34 -14.88 -33.57
CA ALA A 369 33.02 -13.62 -33.82
C ALA A 369 33.67 -13.58 -35.20
N VAL A 370 33.79 -12.38 -35.77
CA VAL A 370 34.52 -12.11 -37.00
C VAL A 370 35.82 -11.37 -36.69
N PHE A 371 36.87 -11.65 -37.45
CA PHE A 371 38.11 -10.88 -37.40
C PHE A 371 37.97 -9.61 -38.24
N VAL A 372 38.27 -8.46 -37.65
CA VAL A 372 38.10 -7.14 -38.24
C VAL A 372 39.45 -6.46 -38.37
N THR A 373 39.75 -5.98 -39.58
CA THR A 373 40.93 -5.16 -39.89
C THR A 373 40.45 -3.77 -40.32
N GLU A 374 40.73 -2.75 -39.52
CA GLU A 374 40.27 -1.38 -39.73
C GLU A 374 41.45 -0.41 -39.85
N THR A 375 41.57 0.29 -40.97
CA THR A 375 42.57 1.35 -41.14
C THR A 375 42.04 2.67 -40.56
N VAL A 376 42.66 3.13 -39.47
CA VAL A 376 42.34 4.41 -38.84
C VAL A 376 43.34 5.45 -39.33
N ARG A 377 42.85 6.64 -39.68
CA ARG A 377 43.67 7.80 -40.04
C ARG A 377 43.46 8.88 -39.00
N ASP A 378 44.52 9.19 -38.26
CA ASP A 378 44.50 10.22 -37.22
C ASP A 378 45.78 11.05 -37.28
N GLY A 379 45.67 12.37 -37.17
CA GLY A 379 46.81 13.29 -37.19
C GLY A 379 47.77 13.18 -38.39
N GLY A 380 47.30 12.71 -39.56
CA GLY A 380 48.14 12.52 -40.76
C GLY A 380 48.86 11.15 -40.83
N HIS A 381 48.70 10.30 -39.82
CA HIS A 381 49.21 8.93 -39.80
C HIS A 381 48.09 7.92 -40.02
N SER A 382 48.38 6.81 -40.72
CA SER A 382 47.47 5.67 -40.87
C SER A 382 48.00 4.46 -40.12
N TYR A 383 47.19 3.87 -39.25
CA TYR A 383 47.49 2.62 -38.57
C TYR A 383 46.36 1.61 -38.76
N THR A 384 46.72 0.33 -38.76
CA THR A 384 45.78 -0.78 -38.90
C THR A 384 45.46 -1.33 -37.51
N ASN A 385 44.18 -1.33 -37.16
CA ASN A 385 43.67 -1.99 -35.97
C ASN A 385 43.14 -3.37 -36.35
N GLU A 386 43.57 -4.39 -35.62
CA GLU A 386 43.11 -5.77 -35.77
C GLU A 386 42.46 -6.22 -34.46
N TYR A 387 41.23 -6.72 -34.55
CA TYR A 387 40.46 -7.17 -33.38
C TYR A 387 39.36 -8.16 -33.78
N TYR A 388 38.83 -8.89 -32.79
CA TYR A 388 37.64 -9.71 -32.99
C TYR A 388 36.38 -8.92 -32.67
N SER A 389 35.27 -9.29 -33.31
CA SER A 389 33.97 -8.69 -33.07
C SER A 389 32.87 -9.74 -33.02
N SER A 390 32.13 -9.80 -31.93
CA SER A 390 30.96 -10.66 -31.69
C SER A 390 29.63 -9.93 -31.94
N GLY A 391 29.66 -8.65 -32.34
CA GLY A 391 28.45 -7.87 -32.50
C GLY A 391 28.68 -6.47 -33.04
N VAL A 392 27.66 -5.63 -32.92
CA VAL A 392 27.66 -4.26 -33.44
C VAL A 392 27.30 -3.27 -32.36
N ARG A 393 27.87 -2.08 -32.39
CA ARG A 393 27.54 -0.99 -31.48
C ARG A 393 27.04 0.23 -32.25
N PRO A 394 26.15 1.04 -31.66
CA PRO A 394 25.75 2.31 -32.27
C PRO A 394 26.95 3.28 -32.24
N SER A 395 27.05 4.12 -33.26
CA SER A 395 28.10 5.15 -33.30
C SER A 395 27.82 6.36 -32.41
N SER A 396 26.56 6.54 -31.99
CA SER A 396 26.15 7.61 -31.07
C SER A 396 24.78 7.32 -30.42
N VAL A 397 24.43 8.12 -29.42
CA VAL A 397 23.08 8.12 -28.81
C VAL A 397 21.97 8.46 -29.79
N TYR A 398 22.26 9.24 -30.85
CA TYR A 398 21.26 9.66 -31.84
C TYR A 398 20.63 8.49 -32.61
N VAL A 399 21.37 7.40 -32.80
CA VAL A 399 20.84 6.17 -33.41
C VAL A 399 19.70 5.61 -32.56
N GLY A 400 19.86 5.61 -31.23
CA GLY A 400 18.83 5.20 -30.28
C GLY A 400 17.65 6.16 -30.24
N LEU A 401 17.91 7.47 -30.29
CA LEU A 401 16.86 8.50 -30.32
C LEU A 401 15.99 8.40 -31.59
N GLU A 402 16.57 8.09 -32.76
CA GLU A 402 15.79 7.88 -33.98
C GLU A 402 14.93 6.60 -33.92
N ILE A 403 15.40 5.55 -33.24
CA ILE A 403 14.58 4.36 -32.96
C ILE A 403 13.41 4.72 -32.04
N LEU A 404 13.68 5.45 -30.94
CA LEU A 404 12.66 5.93 -30.02
C LEU A 404 11.64 6.83 -30.71
N LYS A 405 12.07 7.72 -31.62
CA LYS A 405 11.20 8.59 -32.39
C LYS A 405 10.20 7.81 -33.24
N LYS A 406 10.65 6.72 -33.89
CA LYS A 406 9.78 5.80 -34.64
C LYS A 406 8.84 5.05 -33.70
N ALA A 407 9.33 4.53 -32.59
CA ALA A 407 8.52 3.83 -31.60
C ALA A 407 7.41 4.74 -31.02
N PHE A 408 7.75 5.95 -30.60
CA PHE A 408 6.81 6.95 -30.10
C PHE A 408 5.76 7.40 -31.11
N SER A 409 5.98 7.24 -32.43
CA SER A 409 4.93 7.49 -33.43
C SER A 409 3.89 6.38 -33.52
N ARG A 410 4.19 5.19 -32.99
CA ARG A 410 3.31 4.01 -33.00
C ARG A 410 2.62 3.78 -31.66
N CYS A 411 3.10 4.41 -30.59
CA CYS A 411 2.57 4.29 -29.24
C CYS A 411 1.83 5.56 -28.81
N ASN A 412 0.87 5.42 -27.89
CA ASN A 412 0.22 6.55 -27.22
C ASN A 412 1.08 7.13 -26.08
N THR A 413 2.35 7.44 -26.37
CA THR A 413 3.27 7.99 -25.37
C THR A 413 2.96 9.47 -25.11
N PRO A 414 2.85 9.91 -23.84
CA PRO A 414 2.62 11.32 -23.50
C PRO A 414 3.61 12.27 -24.17
N LYS A 415 3.10 13.41 -24.65
CA LYS A 415 3.89 14.40 -25.40
C LYS A 415 5.05 14.95 -24.57
N GLU A 416 4.85 15.12 -23.26
CA GLU A 416 5.85 15.60 -22.31
C GLU A 416 7.05 14.63 -22.24
N ILE A 417 6.78 13.32 -22.20
CA ILE A 417 7.82 12.28 -22.20
C ILE A 417 8.55 12.30 -23.54
N LYS A 418 7.81 12.32 -24.65
CA LYS A 418 8.39 12.33 -26.00
C LYS A 418 9.36 13.50 -26.19
N ASN A 419 8.94 14.70 -25.80
CA ASN A 419 9.79 15.89 -25.95
C ASN A 419 11.02 15.82 -25.06
N ALA A 420 10.86 15.49 -23.77
CA ALA A 420 11.97 15.40 -22.83
C ALA A 420 13.03 14.37 -23.26
N VAL A 421 12.59 13.20 -23.72
CA VAL A 421 13.48 12.11 -24.12
C VAL A 421 14.18 12.41 -25.45
N LEU A 422 13.48 12.96 -26.45
CA LEU A 422 14.07 13.22 -27.77
C LEU A 422 15.02 14.42 -27.79
N GLU A 423 14.98 15.28 -26.77
CA GLU A 423 15.91 16.40 -26.60
C GLU A 423 17.22 16.01 -25.89
N TYR A 424 17.36 14.75 -25.48
CA TYR A 424 18.55 14.26 -24.79
C TYR A 424 19.83 14.45 -25.62
N LYS A 425 20.89 14.92 -24.96
CA LYS A 425 22.23 15.11 -25.50
C LYS A 425 23.23 14.49 -24.53
N GLU A 426 24.18 13.74 -25.04
CA GLU A 426 25.24 13.07 -24.27
C GLU A 426 26.23 14.06 -23.65
#